data_AF-A0A9D7N1E5-F1
#
_entry.id   AF-A0A9D7N1E5-F1
#
_cell.length_a   1.000
_cell.length_b   1.000
_cell.length_c   1.000
_cell.angle_alpha   90.00
_cell.angle_beta   90.00
_cell.angle_gamma   90.00
#
_symmetry.space_group_name_H-M   'P 1'
#
loop_
_entity.id
_entity.type
_entity.pdbx_description
1 polymer ?
#
loop_
_entity_poly.entity_id
_entity_poly.type
_entity_poly.pdbx_seq_one_letter_code
_entity_poly.pdbx_strand_id
1 'polypeptide(L)'
;MPLPIVTIVGRPNVGKSTLLNRLSGKRISIVDDAEGVTRDRVITDVEVDGRRFQLVDTGGIGFVDEERLREHVERQIEISLQRAQMILFVTDVRSGLTDADREIAQRLRRFEIPVIPVVNKVEGRMLSHEVGAFFRLGLGEPVPISAQNGEGIDALFERILAELPEGGEQPSQPEVAMKLAIIGRRNAGKSTLVNQIAREERVIVSEIEGTTRDAIDVLVDRGSERWLLIDTAGVRRKKSLSDSIEFYSQTRSESAIRRADVVALLFDATTEISQVDKHLGRYAIDHYKPVVLVANKSDLVPELEVASYERYLGDRLSGLGFAPIAMISAQSGTGVPSLLKTCRDLRHQAQTRVSTSELNRVLEIAKSSRLPSSTGKVPKMFYATQVSVDPPTIVIFVNDPDLFGKDYDRFLQNRFREHLPFREVPLQIVFRRREKVELGAEE
;
A
#
# COMPACT_ATOMS: atom_id res chain seq x y z
N MET A 1 18.53 -5.67 -7.36
CA MET A 1 19.33 -4.76 -6.51
C MET A 1 18.37 -3.90 -5.70
N PRO A 2 18.75 -3.32 -4.55
CA PRO A 2 17.90 -2.32 -3.89
C PRO A 2 17.57 -1.17 -4.84
N LEU A 3 16.40 -0.55 -4.69
CA LEU A 3 16.01 0.61 -5.50
C LEU A 3 17.04 1.72 -5.32
N PRO A 4 17.42 2.44 -6.39
CA PRO A 4 18.26 3.61 -6.26
C PRO A 4 17.62 4.63 -5.32
N ILE A 5 18.41 5.20 -4.43
CA ILE A 5 18.00 6.17 -3.43
C ILE A 5 18.44 7.55 -3.87
N VAL A 6 17.47 8.44 -4.06
CA VAL A 6 17.64 9.85 -4.41
C VAL A 6 17.34 10.67 -3.14
N THR A 7 18.31 11.43 -2.66
CA THR A 7 18.15 12.23 -1.42
C THR A 7 17.97 13.70 -1.74
N ILE A 8 16.99 14.36 -1.12
CA ILE A 8 16.77 15.80 -1.23
C ILE A 8 17.53 16.51 -0.10
N VAL A 9 18.48 17.39 -0.45
CA VAL A 9 19.34 18.14 0.48
C VAL A 9 19.22 19.63 0.19
N GLY A 10 19.32 20.47 1.22
CA GLY A 10 19.30 21.93 1.08
C GLY A 10 19.02 22.62 2.40
N ARG A 11 19.31 23.92 2.50
CA ARG A 11 19.05 24.71 3.70
C ARG A 11 17.54 24.73 4.06
N PRO A 12 17.14 25.08 5.29
CA PRO A 12 15.73 25.23 5.65
C PRO A 12 14.98 26.20 4.71
N ASN A 13 13.68 25.97 4.52
CA ASN A 13 12.75 26.85 3.80
C ASN A 13 12.97 27.04 2.28
N VAL A 14 13.86 26.27 1.65
CA VAL A 14 14.03 26.24 0.17
C VAL A 14 12.93 25.48 -0.57
N GLY A 15 12.04 24.80 0.15
CA GLY A 15 10.92 24.03 -0.43
C GLY A 15 11.21 22.55 -0.69
N LYS A 16 12.11 21.92 0.08
CA LYS A 16 12.42 20.47 0.00
C LYS A 16 11.19 19.60 0.12
N SER A 17 10.38 19.79 1.16
CA SER A 17 9.19 18.95 1.40
C SER A 17 8.07 19.22 0.37
N THR A 18 7.99 20.46 -0.16
CA THR A 18 7.12 20.78 -1.30
C THR A 18 7.54 20.00 -2.54
N LEU A 19 8.85 19.95 -2.82
CA LEU A 19 9.41 19.18 -3.93
C LEU A 19 9.19 17.67 -3.73
N LEU A 20 9.46 17.14 -2.53
CA LEU A 20 9.19 15.75 -2.18
C LEU A 20 7.75 15.39 -2.51
N ASN A 21 6.78 16.11 -1.94
CA ASN A 21 5.36 15.85 -2.15
C ASN A 21 4.96 15.93 -3.62
N ARG A 22 5.55 16.85 -4.39
CA ARG A 22 5.29 17.00 -5.82
C ARG A 22 5.84 15.82 -6.62
N LEU A 23 7.11 15.43 -6.38
CA LEU A 23 7.75 14.32 -7.09
C LEU A 23 7.09 12.98 -6.72
N SER A 24 6.69 12.81 -5.46
CA SER A 24 5.90 11.67 -5.03
C SER A 24 4.55 11.66 -5.76
N GLY A 25 3.82 12.77 -5.81
CA GLY A 25 2.45 12.85 -6.35
C GLY A 25 2.21 12.47 -7.82
N LYS A 26 3.25 12.28 -8.65
CA LYS A 26 3.06 11.91 -10.08
C LYS A 26 2.76 10.44 -10.36
N ARG A 27 2.81 9.53 -9.38
CA ARG A 27 2.22 8.16 -9.38
C ARG A 27 2.64 7.45 -8.08
N ILE A 28 1.89 7.63 -6.99
CA ILE A 28 2.18 6.92 -5.72
C ILE A 28 1.37 5.61 -5.63
N SER A 29 2.10 4.51 -5.40
CA SER A 29 1.70 3.36 -4.58
C SER A 29 2.01 3.72 -3.13
N ILE A 30 1.00 4.03 -2.31
CA ILE A 30 1.22 4.60 -0.96
C ILE A 30 1.57 3.47 -0.01
N VAL A 31 2.68 3.61 0.73
CA VAL A 31 2.99 2.81 1.91
C VAL A 31 2.54 3.59 3.14
N ASP A 32 1.82 2.89 4.02
CA ASP A 32 1.20 3.39 5.25
C ASP A 32 2.22 3.99 6.23
N ASP A 33 1.86 5.14 6.83
CA ASP A 33 2.39 5.59 8.10
C ASP A 33 1.69 4.80 9.22
N ALA A 34 2.26 3.67 9.61
CA ALA A 34 1.86 2.99 10.84
C ALA A 34 2.52 3.67 12.05
N GLU A 35 1.69 4.28 12.90
CA GLU A 35 2.10 4.81 14.21
C GLU A 35 2.88 3.76 15.01
N GLY A 36 4.14 4.06 15.35
CA GLY A 36 4.89 3.27 16.34
C GLY A 36 6.36 2.96 16.06
N VAL A 37 7.02 3.57 15.06
CA VAL A 37 8.46 3.38 14.87
C VAL A 37 9.15 4.73 14.68
N THR A 38 10.24 4.91 15.42
CA THR A 38 11.11 6.10 15.56
C THR A 38 11.00 7.16 14.45
N ARG A 39 10.74 8.40 14.87
CA ARG A 39 10.77 9.64 14.07
C ARG A 39 12.11 9.83 13.35
N ASP A 40 12.32 9.23 12.18
CA ASP A 40 13.49 9.52 11.35
C ASP A 40 13.24 9.12 9.88
N ARG A 41 13.17 10.14 8.99
CA ARG A 41 13.19 10.09 7.50
C ARG A 41 11.89 9.65 6.81
N VAL A 42 11.33 10.57 6.02
CA VAL A 42 10.25 10.27 5.05
C VAL A 42 10.90 9.67 3.81
N ILE A 43 10.60 8.39 3.54
CA ILE A 43 11.03 7.67 2.35
C ILE A 43 9.78 7.48 1.47
N THR A 44 9.87 7.79 0.19
CA THR A 44 8.75 7.61 -0.75
C THR A 44 9.22 6.97 -2.05
N ASP A 45 8.54 5.90 -2.47
CA ASP A 45 8.82 5.27 -3.76
C ASP A 45 8.22 6.10 -4.90
N VAL A 46 9.00 6.28 -5.96
CA VAL A 46 8.61 7.02 -7.16
C VAL A 46 8.79 6.14 -8.38
N GLU A 47 7.77 6.11 -9.25
CA GLU A 47 7.81 5.44 -10.55
C GLU A 47 7.53 6.44 -11.67
N VAL A 48 8.49 6.61 -12.58
CA VAL A 48 8.38 7.43 -13.78
C VAL A 48 8.91 6.64 -14.97
N ASP A 49 8.12 6.57 -16.05
CA ASP A 49 8.44 5.86 -17.29
C ASP A 49 8.96 4.42 -17.07
N GLY A 50 8.35 3.71 -16.12
CA GLY A 50 8.69 2.32 -15.77
C GLY A 50 9.95 2.17 -14.92
N ARG A 51 10.65 3.26 -14.58
CA ARG A 51 11.82 3.23 -13.70
C ARG A 51 11.43 3.65 -12.28
N ARG A 52 11.94 2.92 -11.30
CA ARG A 52 11.65 3.12 -9.88
C ARG A 52 12.89 3.58 -9.11
N PHE A 53 12.67 4.49 -8.18
CA PHE A 53 13.68 4.94 -7.21
C PHE A 53 12.99 5.41 -5.93
N GLN A 54 13.73 5.50 -4.83
CA GLN A 54 13.22 6.01 -3.55
C GLN A 54 13.67 7.44 -3.35
N LEU A 55 12.75 8.34 -3.02
CA LEU A 55 13.04 9.69 -2.54
C LEU A 55 13.16 9.70 -1.03
N VAL A 56 14.18 10.38 -0.51
CA VAL A 56 14.38 10.58 0.93
C VAL A 56 14.47 12.08 1.23
N ASP A 57 13.60 12.58 2.10
CA ASP A 57 13.71 13.95 2.63
C ASP A 57 14.57 13.96 3.89
N THR A 58 15.65 14.75 3.88
CA THR A 58 16.49 14.96 5.07
C THR A 58 15.91 15.99 6.03
N GLY A 59 14.85 16.71 5.63
CA GLY A 59 14.27 17.84 6.36
C GLY A 59 13.35 17.50 7.54
N GLY A 60 12.98 16.23 7.73
CA GLY A 60 12.00 15.80 8.75
C GLY A 60 12.48 15.79 10.21
N ILE A 61 13.74 16.12 10.48
CA ILE A 61 14.24 16.23 11.85
C ILE A 61 14.02 17.68 12.32
N GLY A 62 12.87 17.94 12.93
CA GLY A 62 12.59 19.22 13.57
C GLY A 62 13.48 19.43 14.78
N PHE A 63 14.39 20.41 14.72
CA PHE A 63 14.97 21.04 15.90
C PHE A 63 15.07 22.56 15.71
N VAL A 64 14.63 23.25 16.75
CA VAL A 64 14.63 24.70 16.91
C VAL A 64 15.99 25.07 17.49
N ASP A 65 16.93 25.53 16.67
CA ASP A 65 18.01 26.45 17.08
C ASP A 65 18.90 26.85 15.88
N GLU A 66 18.94 28.15 15.55
CA GLU A 66 19.77 28.72 14.49
C GLU A 66 21.28 28.62 14.78
N GLU A 67 21.67 28.52 16.06
CA GLU A 67 23.08 28.48 16.50
C GLU A 67 23.81 27.16 16.17
N ARG A 68 23.08 26.11 15.77
CA ARG A 68 23.64 24.78 15.45
C ARG A 68 23.41 24.33 14.00
N LEU A 69 23.12 25.25 13.09
CA LEU A 69 22.80 24.91 11.69
C LEU A 69 23.88 24.06 11.01
N ARG A 70 25.16 24.33 11.30
CA ARG A 70 26.29 23.59 10.70
C ARG A 70 26.37 22.13 11.14
N GLU A 71 26.30 21.85 12.45
CA GLU A 71 26.34 20.48 12.99
C GLU A 71 25.11 19.64 12.56
N HIS A 72 23.95 20.28 12.39
CA HIS A 72 22.73 19.62 11.92
C HIS A 72 22.77 19.28 10.43
N VAL A 73 23.26 20.21 9.60
CA VAL A 73 23.49 19.97 8.17
C VAL A 73 24.56 18.89 7.98
N GLU A 74 25.59 18.87 8.83
CA GLU A 74 26.65 17.86 8.86
C GLU A 74 26.10 16.44 9.04
N ARG A 75 25.33 16.24 10.10
CA ARG A 75 24.73 14.93 10.38
C ARG A 75 23.76 14.50 9.29
N GLN A 76 22.98 15.45 8.73
CA GLN A 76 22.06 15.17 7.63
C GLN A 76 22.80 14.74 6.35
N ILE A 77 23.90 15.42 6.00
CA ILE A 77 24.71 15.09 4.85
C ILE A 77 25.39 13.72 5.04
N GLU A 78 26.05 13.47 6.17
CA GLU A 78 26.75 12.20 6.42
C GLU A 78 25.83 10.97 6.38
N ILE A 79 24.66 11.02 7.03
CA ILE A 79 23.73 9.88 7.06
C ILE A 79 23.04 9.72 5.68
N SER A 80 23.01 10.74 4.83
CA SER A 80 22.42 10.66 3.48
C SER A 80 23.39 10.07 2.47
N LEU A 81 24.68 10.36 2.62
CA LEU A 81 25.73 9.93 1.69
C LEU A 81 26.07 8.45 1.75
N GLN A 82 25.79 7.75 2.85
CA GLN A 82 26.12 6.32 2.97
C GLN A 82 25.24 5.41 2.08
N ARG A 83 24.09 5.90 1.62
CA ARG A 83 23.11 5.09 0.87
C ARG A 83 22.54 5.77 -0.37
N ALA A 84 22.73 7.08 -0.55
CA ALA A 84 22.26 7.77 -1.75
C ALA A 84 23.07 7.32 -2.98
N GLN A 85 22.38 7.12 -4.10
CA GLN A 85 22.99 6.99 -5.42
C GLN A 85 22.93 8.31 -6.19
N MET A 86 22.17 9.30 -5.69
CA MET A 86 22.06 10.65 -6.25
C MET A 86 21.56 11.64 -5.19
N ILE A 87 21.96 12.90 -5.32
CA ILE A 87 21.49 14.01 -4.47
C ILE A 87 20.80 15.08 -5.31
N LEU A 88 19.61 15.51 -4.87
CA LEU A 88 18.95 16.73 -5.35
C LEU A 88 19.30 17.86 -4.38
N PHE A 89 20.18 18.77 -4.80
CA PHE A 89 20.55 19.92 -3.99
C PHE A 89 19.63 21.11 -4.28
N VAL A 90 18.66 21.35 -3.39
CA VAL A 90 17.61 22.34 -3.58
C VAL A 90 18.02 23.70 -3.00
N THR A 91 17.98 24.72 -3.84
CA THR A 91 18.15 26.14 -3.47
C THR A 91 16.90 26.95 -3.79
N ASP A 92 16.84 28.19 -3.32
CA ASP A 92 15.73 29.12 -3.54
C ASP A 92 16.21 30.31 -4.37
N VAL A 93 15.62 30.53 -5.53
CA VAL A 93 16.00 31.66 -6.40
C VAL A 93 15.71 33.00 -5.72
N ARG A 94 14.62 33.10 -4.94
CA ARG A 94 14.16 34.37 -4.36
C ARG A 94 15.12 34.95 -3.32
N SER A 95 15.89 34.07 -2.67
CA SER A 95 16.94 34.48 -1.73
C SER A 95 18.29 34.73 -2.40
N GLY A 96 18.42 34.38 -3.68
CA GLY A 96 19.71 34.26 -4.35
C GLY A 96 20.62 33.21 -3.70
N LEU A 97 21.90 33.28 -4.06
CA LEU A 97 22.95 32.36 -3.60
C LEU A 97 23.49 32.76 -2.22
N THR A 98 23.19 31.97 -1.18
CA THR A 98 23.61 32.24 0.20
C THR A 98 24.96 31.58 0.54
N ASP A 99 25.60 32.01 1.63
CA ASP A 99 26.83 31.36 2.12
C ASP A 99 26.61 29.92 2.57
N ALA A 100 25.43 29.63 3.14
CA ALA A 100 25.04 28.26 3.50
C ALA A 100 24.96 27.36 2.26
N ASP A 101 24.44 27.87 1.13
CA ASP A 101 24.38 27.11 -0.12
C ASP A 101 25.79 26.83 -0.68
N ARG A 102 26.71 27.81 -0.57
CA ARG A 102 28.12 27.64 -0.97
C ARG A 102 28.84 26.59 -0.11
N GLU A 103 28.61 26.62 1.20
CA GLU A 103 29.19 25.69 2.16
C GLU A 103 28.70 24.25 1.90
N ILE A 104 27.39 24.06 1.71
CA ILE A 104 26.81 22.75 1.37
C ILE A 104 27.37 22.24 0.04
N ALA A 105 27.38 23.08 -1.01
CA ALA A 105 27.90 22.68 -2.31
C ALA A 105 29.40 22.32 -2.29
N GLN A 106 30.22 23.07 -1.54
CA GLN A 106 31.65 22.74 -1.40
C GLN A 106 31.87 21.36 -0.79
N ARG A 107 31.00 20.93 0.13
CA ARG A 107 31.05 19.61 0.74
C ARG A 107 30.54 18.54 -0.23
N LEU A 108 29.42 18.78 -0.91
CA LEU A 108 28.86 17.86 -1.90
C LEU A 108 29.86 17.51 -3.01
N ARG A 109 30.70 18.47 -3.43
CA ARG A 109 31.80 18.25 -4.41
C ARG A 109 32.87 17.24 -3.97
N ARG A 110 32.97 16.92 -2.68
CA ARG A 110 33.97 15.97 -2.16
C ARG A 110 33.54 14.52 -2.30
N PHE A 111 32.29 14.27 -2.68
CA PHE A 111 31.72 12.93 -2.80
C PHE A 111 31.63 12.53 -4.29
N GLU A 112 31.79 11.24 -4.55
CA GLU A 112 31.73 10.66 -5.90
C GLU A 112 30.28 10.37 -6.37
N ILE A 113 29.29 10.88 -5.65
CA ILE A 113 27.87 10.63 -5.91
C ILE A 113 27.33 11.76 -6.81
N PRO A 114 26.55 11.47 -7.88
CA PRO A 114 25.91 12.48 -8.72
C PRO A 114 25.06 13.48 -7.92
N VAL A 115 25.21 14.77 -8.23
CA VAL A 115 24.46 15.85 -7.59
C VAL A 115 23.78 16.69 -8.66
N ILE A 116 22.46 16.79 -8.60
CA ILE A 116 21.67 17.68 -9.45
C ILE A 116 21.36 18.96 -8.66
N PRO A 117 21.87 20.14 -9.07
CA PRO A 117 21.49 21.41 -8.50
C PRO A 117 20.07 21.79 -8.96
N VAL A 118 19.14 21.95 -8.01
CA VAL A 118 17.73 22.26 -8.25
C VAL A 118 17.43 23.65 -7.72
N VAL A 119 17.11 24.59 -8.60
CA VAL A 119 16.78 25.98 -8.23
C VAL A 119 15.27 26.12 -8.16
N ASN A 120 14.72 26.20 -6.94
CA ASN A 120 13.29 26.20 -6.69
C ASN A 120 12.71 27.62 -6.60
N LYS A 121 11.37 27.72 -6.66
CA LYS A 121 10.57 28.95 -6.63
C LYS A 121 10.81 29.89 -7.82
N VAL A 122 11.24 29.34 -8.96
CA VAL A 122 11.40 30.07 -10.22
C VAL A 122 10.02 30.32 -10.83
N GLU A 123 9.47 31.49 -10.54
CA GLU A 123 8.12 31.88 -10.95
C GLU A 123 8.18 33.23 -11.67
N GLY A 124 7.73 33.26 -12.93
CA GLY A 124 7.78 34.47 -13.76
C GLY A 124 9.13 34.71 -14.46
N ARG A 125 9.11 35.54 -15.51
CA ARG A 125 10.23 35.70 -16.48
C ARG A 125 11.50 36.34 -15.88
N MET A 126 11.38 37.18 -14.86
CA MET A 126 12.54 37.87 -14.26
C MET A 126 13.45 36.91 -13.47
N LEU A 127 12.87 35.95 -12.74
CA LEU A 127 13.62 35.02 -11.91
C LEU A 127 14.39 33.96 -12.72
N SER A 128 14.00 33.71 -13.98
CA SER A 128 14.72 32.80 -14.88
C SER A 128 16.14 33.29 -15.20
N HIS A 129 16.37 34.62 -15.24
CA HIS A 129 17.70 35.19 -15.46
C HIS A 129 18.63 35.04 -14.25
N GLU A 130 18.06 34.93 -13.04
CA GLU A 130 18.82 34.80 -11.79
C GLU A 130 19.36 33.39 -11.56
N VAL A 131 18.77 32.38 -12.22
CA VAL A 131 19.24 30.98 -12.20
C VAL A 131 20.71 30.87 -12.63
N GLY A 132 21.16 31.74 -13.53
CA GLY A 132 22.54 31.80 -14.00
C GLY A 132 23.58 31.97 -12.89
N ALA A 133 23.21 32.60 -11.76
CA ALA A 133 24.11 32.77 -10.61
C ALA A 133 24.46 31.45 -9.92
N PHE A 134 23.61 30.42 -10.02
CA PHE A 134 23.76 29.14 -9.33
C PHE A 134 24.77 28.20 -10.00
N PHE A 135 25.19 28.48 -11.25
CA PHE A 135 26.35 27.80 -11.86
C PHE A 135 27.63 27.97 -11.03
N ARG A 136 27.74 29.05 -10.25
CA ARG A 136 28.88 29.31 -9.35
C ARG A 136 29.04 28.26 -8.24
N LEU A 137 28.03 27.43 -8.01
CA LEU A 137 28.11 26.28 -7.10
C LEU A 137 29.03 25.17 -7.63
N GLY A 138 29.36 25.16 -8.91
CA GLY A 138 30.28 24.16 -9.49
C GLY A 138 29.77 22.72 -9.36
N LEU A 139 28.44 22.53 -9.40
CA LEU A 139 27.77 21.23 -9.31
C LEU A 139 27.13 20.81 -10.64
N GLY A 140 27.50 21.45 -11.76
CA GLY A 140 26.88 21.25 -13.07
C GLY A 140 25.77 22.25 -13.37
N GLU A 141 24.91 21.89 -14.31
CA GLU A 141 23.82 22.73 -14.82
C GLU A 141 22.62 22.76 -13.87
N PRO A 142 22.20 23.94 -13.36
CA PRO A 142 21.06 24.07 -12.47
C PRO A 142 19.74 23.82 -13.20
N VAL A 143 18.87 23.01 -12.60
CA VAL A 143 17.52 22.73 -13.08
C VAL A 143 16.54 23.70 -12.41
N PRO A 144 15.94 24.66 -13.15
CA PRO A 144 14.97 25.60 -12.59
C PRO A 144 13.59 24.95 -12.45
N ILE A 145 12.97 25.09 -11.28
CA ILE A 145 11.62 24.55 -11.01
C ILE A 145 10.77 25.53 -10.20
N SER A 146 9.45 25.34 -10.28
CA SER A 146 8.52 25.73 -9.20
C SER A 146 7.87 24.47 -8.65
N ALA A 147 8.35 23.99 -7.51
CA ALA A 147 7.76 22.82 -6.84
C ALA A 147 6.29 23.05 -6.45
N GLN A 148 5.90 24.30 -6.17
CA GLN A 148 4.52 24.64 -5.82
C GLN A 148 3.60 24.57 -7.04
N ASN A 149 4.02 25.14 -8.17
CA ASN A 149 3.18 25.26 -9.37
C ASN A 149 3.36 24.07 -10.34
N GLY A 150 4.40 23.26 -10.17
CA GLY A 150 4.71 22.09 -10.99
C GLY A 150 5.54 22.38 -12.24
N GLU A 151 6.03 23.61 -12.43
CA GLU A 151 6.88 23.99 -13.56
C GLU A 151 8.28 23.40 -13.44
N GLY A 152 8.85 22.93 -14.56
CA GLY A 152 10.20 22.36 -14.63
C GLY A 152 10.35 20.94 -14.04
N ILE A 153 9.28 20.36 -13.50
CA ILE A 153 9.31 19.03 -12.86
C ILE A 153 9.60 17.91 -13.86
N ASP A 154 9.10 18.00 -15.09
CA ASP A 154 9.37 16.98 -16.12
C ASP A 154 10.83 16.96 -16.54
N ALA A 155 11.43 18.14 -16.76
CA ALA A 155 12.86 18.26 -17.02
C ALA A 155 13.71 17.75 -15.84
N LEU A 156 13.25 17.96 -14.59
CA LEU A 156 13.90 17.40 -13.41
C LEU A 156 13.82 15.86 -13.40
N PHE A 157 12.68 15.26 -13.77
CA PHE A 157 12.56 13.80 -13.90
C PHE A 157 13.45 13.24 -15.00
N GLU A 158 13.46 13.85 -16.18
CA GLU A 158 14.34 13.46 -17.28
C GLU A 158 15.82 13.46 -16.84
N ARG A 159 16.23 14.51 -16.11
CA ARG A 159 17.59 14.62 -15.59
C ARG A 159 17.92 13.55 -14.54
N ILE A 160 17.00 13.31 -13.60
CA ILE A 160 17.10 12.25 -12.60
C ILE A 160 17.28 10.90 -13.29
N LEU A 161 16.47 10.60 -14.31
CA LEU A 161 16.56 9.35 -15.05
C LEU A 161 17.81 9.25 -15.93
N ALA A 162 18.34 10.37 -16.44
CA ALA A 162 19.57 10.33 -17.23
C ALA A 162 20.82 10.01 -16.36
N GLU A 163 20.85 10.50 -15.12
CA GLU A 163 22.04 10.43 -14.26
C GLU A 163 21.99 9.34 -13.18
N LEU A 164 20.81 8.82 -12.85
CA LEU A 164 20.70 7.64 -12.01
C LEU A 164 21.39 6.48 -12.73
N PRO A 165 22.31 5.74 -12.09
CA PRO A 165 22.81 4.50 -12.67
C PRO A 165 21.61 3.66 -13.07
N GLU A 166 21.70 2.97 -14.22
CA GLU A 166 20.69 1.98 -14.60
C GLU A 166 20.51 1.04 -13.41
N GLY A 167 19.48 1.29 -12.60
CA GLY A 167 19.07 0.40 -11.55
C GLY A 167 18.72 -0.85 -12.30
N GLY A 168 19.60 -1.85 -12.18
CA GLY A 168 19.65 -2.94 -13.15
C GLY A 168 18.26 -3.42 -13.49
N GLU A 169 18.03 -3.70 -14.76
CA GLU A 169 17.04 -4.70 -15.13
C GLU A 169 17.25 -5.87 -14.17
N GLN A 170 16.40 -5.97 -13.16
CA GLN A 170 16.15 -7.29 -12.65
C GLN A 170 15.51 -7.98 -13.86
N PRO A 171 15.96 -9.19 -14.26
CA PRO A 171 15.00 -10.09 -14.86
C PRO A 171 13.80 -10.00 -13.93
N SER A 172 12.63 -9.63 -14.46
CA SER A 172 11.35 -9.49 -13.76
C SER A 172 11.49 -10.01 -12.33
N GLN A 173 11.44 -9.14 -11.30
CA GLN A 173 11.39 -9.61 -9.91
C GLN A 173 10.66 -10.96 -9.90
N PRO A 174 11.13 -11.97 -9.15
CA PRO A 174 10.20 -13.02 -8.72
C PRO A 174 8.86 -12.36 -8.50
N GLU A 175 7.90 -12.64 -9.39
CA GLU A 175 6.60 -11.96 -9.39
C GLU A 175 6.20 -11.83 -7.94
N VAL A 176 5.95 -10.62 -7.42
CA VAL A 176 5.74 -10.38 -5.98
C VAL A 176 4.81 -11.47 -5.48
N ALA A 177 5.40 -12.43 -4.77
CA ALA A 177 4.76 -13.72 -4.64
C ALA A 177 3.43 -13.49 -3.94
N MET A 178 2.32 -13.92 -4.54
CA MET A 178 1.01 -13.69 -3.92
C MET A 178 1.06 -14.29 -2.53
N LYS A 179 0.82 -13.44 -1.54
CA LYS A 179 0.79 -13.87 -0.15
C LYS A 179 -0.58 -14.44 0.17
N LEU A 180 -0.68 -15.75 0.21
CA LEU A 180 -1.92 -16.46 0.55
C LEU A 180 -1.83 -16.99 1.98
N ALA A 181 -2.67 -16.47 2.89
CA ALA A 181 -2.83 -17.08 4.21
C ALA A 181 -3.93 -18.14 4.18
N ILE A 182 -3.60 -19.37 4.56
CA ILE A 182 -4.57 -20.46 4.71
C ILE A 182 -4.88 -20.62 6.20
N ILE A 183 -6.02 -20.09 6.61
CA ILE A 183 -6.43 -20.04 8.03
C ILE A 183 -7.67 -20.90 8.27
N GLY A 184 -8.00 -21.15 9.53
CA GLY A 184 -9.18 -21.92 9.93
C GLY A 184 -8.94 -22.77 11.17
N ARG A 185 -9.98 -23.40 11.70
CA ARG A 185 -9.87 -24.25 12.89
C ARG A 185 -8.94 -25.46 12.72
N ARG A 186 -8.56 -26.10 13.83
CA ARG A 186 -7.82 -27.39 13.78
C ARG A 186 -8.63 -28.43 13.01
N ASN A 187 -7.93 -29.30 12.28
CA ASN A 187 -8.52 -30.40 11.51
C ASN A 187 -9.42 -30.00 10.32
N ALA A 188 -9.53 -28.71 9.99
CA ALA A 188 -10.22 -28.24 8.77
C ALA A 188 -9.53 -28.71 7.46
N GLY A 189 -8.30 -29.23 7.55
CA GLY A 189 -7.54 -29.75 6.41
C GLY A 189 -6.48 -28.80 5.85
N LYS A 190 -6.08 -27.77 6.61
CA LYS A 190 -5.06 -26.78 6.20
C LYS A 190 -3.75 -27.42 5.71
N SER A 191 -3.16 -28.31 6.50
CA SER A 191 -1.92 -29.01 6.11
C SER A 191 -2.10 -29.85 4.86
N THR A 192 -3.26 -30.49 4.71
CA THR A 192 -3.57 -31.29 3.53
C THR A 192 -3.65 -30.42 2.29
N LEU A 193 -4.31 -29.26 2.38
CA LEU A 193 -4.39 -28.28 1.30
C LEU A 193 -3.02 -27.71 0.93
N VAL A 194 -2.22 -27.28 1.91
CA VAL A 194 -0.87 -26.77 1.65
C VAL A 194 -0.02 -27.84 0.97
N ASN A 195 -0.06 -29.08 1.45
CA ASN A 195 0.67 -30.19 0.83
C ASN A 195 0.16 -30.49 -0.59
N GLN A 196 -1.14 -30.36 -0.84
CA GLN A 196 -1.70 -30.57 -2.17
C GLN A 196 -1.21 -29.51 -3.15
N ILE A 197 -1.29 -28.22 -2.76
CA ILE A 197 -0.73 -27.10 -3.53
C ILE A 197 0.78 -27.30 -3.76
N ALA A 198 1.47 -27.81 -2.75
CA ALA A 198 2.91 -28.06 -2.80
C ALA A 198 3.32 -29.29 -3.65
N ARG A 199 2.44 -30.26 -3.87
CA ARG A 199 2.76 -31.50 -4.61
C ARG A 199 2.55 -31.36 -6.11
N GLU A 200 1.59 -30.53 -6.52
CA GLU A 200 1.32 -30.28 -7.94
C GLU A 200 2.36 -29.34 -8.58
N GLU A 201 3.22 -28.71 -7.78
CA GLU A 201 4.05 -27.58 -8.20
C GLU A 201 5.52 -27.71 -7.76
N ARG A 202 6.40 -26.91 -8.38
CA ARG A 202 7.81 -26.85 -7.98
C ARG A 202 7.94 -26.02 -6.70
N VAL A 203 8.02 -26.69 -5.56
CA VAL A 203 8.13 -26.02 -4.26
C VAL A 203 9.59 -25.80 -3.89
N ILE A 204 9.91 -24.55 -3.56
CA ILE A 204 11.17 -24.18 -2.92
C ILE A 204 10.82 -23.76 -1.51
N VAL A 205 11.23 -24.55 -0.51
CA VAL A 205 11.08 -24.14 0.89
C VAL A 205 12.17 -23.12 1.17
N SER A 206 11.79 -21.85 1.40
CA SER A 206 12.71 -20.78 1.78
C SER A 206 12.41 -20.33 3.19
N GLU A 207 13.43 -20.31 4.05
CA GLU A 207 13.39 -19.58 5.30
C GLU A 207 13.71 -18.11 4.97
N ILE A 208 12.70 -17.23 4.97
CA ILE A 208 12.90 -15.79 4.73
C ILE A 208 13.28 -15.13 6.06
N GLU A 209 14.42 -14.44 6.12
CA GLU A 209 14.84 -13.68 7.30
C GLU A 209 13.78 -12.61 7.67
N GLY A 210 13.39 -12.58 8.95
CA GLY A 210 12.33 -11.68 9.46
C GLY A 210 11.03 -12.38 9.86
N THR A 211 10.91 -13.69 9.67
CA THR A 211 9.84 -14.49 10.30
C THR A 211 10.17 -14.79 11.76
N THR A 212 9.18 -14.69 12.65
CA THR A 212 9.33 -15.17 14.03
C THR A 212 9.66 -16.65 13.99
N ARG A 213 10.58 -17.10 14.86
CA ARG A 213 11.21 -18.44 14.94
C ARG A 213 10.31 -19.68 14.81
N ASP A 214 8.98 -19.52 14.77
CA ASP A 214 7.97 -20.59 14.81
C ASP A 214 7.07 -20.71 13.56
N ALA A 215 7.22 -19.84 12.53
CA ALA A 215 6.42 -19.88 11.31
C ALA A 215 7.28 -20.02 10.05
N ILE A 216 7.16 -21.17 9.38
CA ILE A 216 7.75 -21.41 8.05
C ILE A 216 6.70 -21.01 7.02
N ASP A 217 7.01 -20.03 6.19
CA ASP A 217 6.24 -19.70 4.99
C ASP A 217 6.74 -20.57 3.82
N VAL A 218 5.86 -20.99 2.91
CA VAL A 218 6.23 -21.89 1.79
C VAL A 218 6.13 -21.11 0.49
N LEU A 219 7.23 -21.04 -0.25
CA LEU A 219 7.25 -20.45 -1.58
C LEU A 219 6.96 -21.54 -2.64
N VAL A 220 5.88 -21.35 -3.38
CA VAL A 220 5.45 -22.22 -4.48
C VAL A 220 5.70 -21.49 -5.78
N ASP A 221 6.51 -22.07 -6.65
CA ASP A 221 6.80 -21.55 -7.98
C ASP A 221 5.91 -22.27 -9.01
N ARG A 222 5.04 -21.50 -9.68
CA ARG A 222 4.10 -21.97 -10.70
C ARG A 222 4.46 -21.43 -12.09
N GLY A 223 5.74 -21.28 -12.37
CA GLY A 223 6.25 -20.84 -13.67
C GLY A 223 6.10 -19.34 -13.87
N SER A 224 4.93 -18.89 -14.34
CA SER A 224 4.68 -17.45 -14.52
C SER A 224 4.42 -16.73 -13.20
N GLU A 225 3.96 -17.45 -12.17
CA GLU A 225 3.58 -16.84 -10.89
C GLU A 225 4.21 -17.52 -9.69
N ARG A 226 4.53 -16.72 -8.67
CA ARG A 226 5.03 -17.23 -7.38
C ARG A 226 4.01 -16.97 -6.29
N TRP A 227 3.91 -17.89 -5.35
CA TRP A 227 2.97 -17.85 -4.25
C TRP A 227 3.71 -18.04 -2.94
N LEU A 228 3.53 -17.13 -1.99
CA LEU A 228 4.01 -17.29 -0.62
C LEU A 228 2.83 -17.73 0.24
N LEU A 229 2.80 -19.02 0.58
CA LEU A 229 1.83 -19.56 1.51
C LEU A 229 2.27 -19.17 2.93
N ILE A 230 1.50 -18.28 3.55
CA ILE A 230 1.79 -17.78 4.89
C ILE A 230 1.20 -18.72 5.93
N ASP A 231 1.96 -18.94 6.99
CA ASP A 231 1.52 -19.66 8.19
C ASP A 231 1.32 -21.17 8.00
N THR A 232 2.31 -21.82 7.38
CA THR A 232 2.25 -23.25 7.03
C THR A 232 2.85 -24.20 8.09
N ALA A 233 2.97 -23.85 9.37
CA ALA A 233 3.62 -24.74 10.37
C ALA A 233 3.01 -26.14 10.49
N GLY A 234 1.82 -26.37 9.94
CA GLY A 234 1.23 -27.69 9.77
C GLY A 234 1.97 -28.61 8.78
N VAL A 235 2.91 -28.12 7.97
CA VAL A 235 3.65 -28.90 6.96
C VAL A 235 4.78 -29.73 7.58
N ARG A 236 5.29 -29.37 8.78
CA ARG A 236 6.38 -30.11 9.44
C ARG A 236 6.06 -30.81 10.76
N ARG A 237 4.95 -30.52 11.44
CA ARG A 237 4.68 -31.14 12.77
C ARG A 237 4.10 -32.55 12.66
N LYS A 238 4.93 -33.53 12.25
CA LYS A 238 4.85 -34.92 12.76
C LYS A 238 5.63 -34.99 14.08
N LYS A 239 5.04 -34.53 15.18
CA LYS A 239 5.22 -35.02 16.57
C LYS A 239 4.73 -33.98 17.58
N SER A 240 4.06 -34.53 18.59
CA SER A 240 3.48 -33.98 19.82
C SER A 240 3.86 -32.56 20.24
N LEU A 241 2.88 -31.82 20.72
CA LEU A 241 2.83 -31.38 22.12
C LEU A 241 1.39 -31.04 22.49
N SER A 242 1.00 -31.52 23.67
CA SER A 242 -0.30 -31.38 24.31
C SER A 242 -0.41 -30.04 25.05
N ASP A 243 -1.65 -29.55 25.10
CA ASP A 243 -2.25 -28.74 26.17
C ASP A 243 -1.55 -27.43 26.57
N SER A 244 -1.88 -26.38 25.81
CA SER A 244 -1.81 -24.92 26.12
C SER A 244 -1.78 -24.06 24.83
N ILE A 245 -2.44 -24.48 23.75
CA ILE A 245 -2.05 -24.11 22.37
C ILE A 245 -3.15 -23.35 21.60
N GLU A 246 -4.28 -22.98 22.21
CA GLU A 246 -5.36 -22.29 21.48
C GLU A 246 -5.09 -20.78 21.35
N PHE A 247 -4.64 -20.11 22.42
CA PHE A 247 -4.31 -18.68 22.43
C PHE A 247 -3.14 -18.32 21.50
N TYR A 248 -2.10 -19.15 21.45
CA TYR A 248 -0.97 -19.00 20.52
C TYR A 248 -1.35 -19.29 19.06
N SER A 249 -2.45 -20.01 18.80
CA SER A 249 -2.92 -20.28 17.44
C SER A 249 -3.69 -19.08 16.85
N GLN A 250 -4.33 -18.27 17.69
CA GLN A 250 -5.16 -17.15 17.25
C GLN A 250 -4.32 -15.94 16.85
N THR A 251 -3.43 -15.48 17.73
CA THR A 251 -2.47 -14.39 17.44
C THR A 251 -1.63 -14.64 16.19
N ARG A 252 -1.29 -15.91 15.96
CA ARG A 252 -0.58 -16.37 14.77
C ARG A 252 -1.43 -16.28 13.49
N SER A 253 -2.68 -16.74 13.55
CA SER A 253 -3.63 -16.62 12.43
C SER A 253 -3.93 -15.16 12.10
N GLU A 254 -4.08 -14.30 13.12
CA GLU A 254 -4.26 -12.86 12.95
C GLU A 254 -3.03 -12.20 12.30
N SER A 255 -1.82 -12.60 12.72
CA SER A 255 -0.59 -12.15 12.07
C SER A 255 -0.50 -12.62 10.62
N ALA A 256 -0.97 -13.83 10.31
CA ALA A 256 -1.03 -14.34 8.94
C ALA A 256 -1.98 -13.50 8.09
N ILE A 257 -3.18 -13.20 8.60
CA ILE A 257 -4.17 -12.34 7.95
C ILE A 257 -3.57 -10.97 7.61
N ARG A 258 -2.91 -10.29 8.58
CA ARG A 258 -2.34 -8.95 8.33
C ARG A 258 -1.29 -8.96 7.22
N ARG A 259 -0.47 -10.00 7.13
CA ARG A 259 0.62 -10.15 6.15
C ARG A 259 0.16 -10.61 4.77
N ALA A 260 -1.06 -11.16 4.65
CA ALA A 260 -1.56 -11.74 3.42
C ALA A 260 -2.13 -10.70 2.45
N ASP A 261 -2.04 -11.01 1.16
CA ASP A 261 -2.76 -10.32 0.09
C ASP A 261 -4.19 -10.90 -0.02
N VAL A 262 -4.33 -12.21 0.18
CA VAL A 262 -5.61 -12.93 0.17
C VAL A 262 -5.67 -13.94 1.31
N VAL A 263 -6.83 -14.06 1.93
CA VAL A 263 -7.10 -15.01 3.02
C VAL A 263 -8.01 -16.13 2.52
N ALA A 264 -7.55 -17.36 2.57
CA ALA A 264 -8.38 -18.55 2.40
C ALA A 264 -8.86 -19.04 3.77
N LEU A 265 -10.12 -18.74 4.10
CA LEU A 265 -10.77 -19.18 5.33
C LEU A 265 -11.30 -20.60 5.14
N LEU A 266 -10.53 -21.59 5.61
CA LEU A 266 -10.79 -23.00 5.43
C LEU A 266 -11.63 -23.58 6.58
N PHE A 267 -12.75 -24.21 6.23
CA PHE A 267 -13.61 -24.95 7.15
C PHE A 267 -13.99 -26.30 6.55
N ASP A 268 -14.45 -27.21 7.43
CA ASP A 268 -14.86 -28.55 7.05
C ASP A 268 -16.36 -28.57 6.72
N ALA A 269 -16.70 -28.87 5.47
CA ALA A 269 -18.06 -28.87 4.94
C ALA A 269 -18.98 -29.88 5.66
N THR A 270 -18.42 -30.89 6.33
CA THR A 270 -19.18 -31.90 7.08
C THR A 270 -19.61 -31.44 8.47
N THR A 271 -19.19 -30.23 8.88
CA THR A 271 -19.39 -29.70 10.23
C THR A 271 -19.94 -28.29 10.21
N GLU A 272 -20.52 -27.85 11.33
CA GLU A 272 -20.96 -26.47 11.46
C GLU A 272 -19.79 -25.48 11.61
N ILE A 273 -20.01 -24.24 11.16
CA ILE A 273 -19.12 -23.10 11.33
C ILE A 273 -18.94 -22.80 12.83
N SER A 274 -17.69 -22.87 13.28
CA SER A 274 -17.34 -22.66 14.69
C SER A 274 -17.20 -21.17 15.05
N GLN A 275 -17.08 -20.87 16.35
CA GLN A 275 -16.78 -19.51 16.81
C GLN A 275 -15.39 -19.02 16.35
N VAL A 276 -14.43 -19.94 16.20
CA VAL A 276 -13.09 -19.61 15.70
C VAL A 276 -13.16 -19.14 14.25
N ASP A 277 -13.95 -19.80 13.41
CA ASP A 277 -14.11 -19.44 12.00
C ASP A 277 -14.78 -18.06 11.87
N LYS A 278 -15.78 -17.77 12.72
CA LYS A 278 -16.43 -16.45 12.81
C LYS A 278 -15.46 -15.35 13.22
N HIS A 279 -14.65 -15.59 14.24
CA HIS A 279 -13.64 -14.63 14.69
C HIS A 279 -12.63 -14.33 13.60
N LEU A 280 -12.07 -15.36 12.96
CA LEU A 280 -11.09 -15.21 11.89
C LEU A 280 -11.67 -14.48 10.67
N GLY A 281 -12.90 -14.81 10.28
CA GLY A 281 -13.61 -14.10 9.20
C GLY A 281 -13.85 -12.62 9.54
N ARG A 282 -14.27 -12.34 10.78
CA ARG A 282 -14.46 -10.96 11.26
C ARG A 282 -13.15 -10.18 11.26
N TYR A 283 -12.07 -10.77 11.75
CA TYR A 283 -10.75 -10.17 11.78
C TYR A 283 -10.23 -9.84 10.38
N ALA A 284 -10.44 -10.73 9.40
CA ALA A 284 -10.08 -10.46 8.01
C ALA A 284 -10.85 -9.27 7.42
N ILE A 285 -12.15 -9.13 7.71
CA ILE A 285 -12.96 -7.98 7.29
C ILE A 285 -12.46 -6.68 7.95
N ASP A 286 -12.22 -6.71 9.26
CA ASP A 286 -11.78 -5.53 10.02
C ASP A 286 -10.40 -5.02 9.55
N HIS A 287 -9.62 -5.88 8.90
CA HIS A 287 -8.34 -5.55 8.24
C HIS A 287 -8.44 -5.43 6.71
N TYR A 288 -9.65 -5.35 6.16
CA TYR A 288 -9.92 -5.18 4.73
C TYR A 288 -9.18 -6.18 3.83
N LYS A 289 -9.01 -7.42 4.27
CA LYS A 289 -8.36 -8.47 3.48
C LYS A 289 -9.37 -9.15 2.55
N PRO A 290 -9.07 -9.31 1.25
CA PRO A 290 -9.82 -10.20 0.37
C PRO A 290 -9.91 -11.61 0.98
N VAL A 291 -11.12 -12.17 1.00
CA VAL A 291 -11.38 -13.48 1.60
C VAL A 291 -12.00 -14.40 0.56
N VAL A 292 -11.54 -15.65 0.50
CA VAL A 292 -12.27 -16.76 -0.12
C VAL A 292 -12.70 -17.74 0.97
N LEU A 293 -13.98 -18.11 0.97
CA LEU A 293 -14.55 -19.09 1.89
C LEU A 293 -14.32 -20.48 1.33
N VAL A 294 -13.51 -21.30 2.01
CA VAL A 294 -13.10 -22.60 1.47
C VAL A 294 -13.75 -23.73 2.27
N ALA A 295 -14.74 -24.36 1.67
CA ALA A 295 -15.45 -25.50 2.21
C ALA A 295 -14.74 -26.79 1.77
N ASN A 296 -13.90 -27.32 2.65
CA ASN A 296 -13.12 -28.53 2.40
C ASN A 296 -13.89 -29.80 2.72
N LYS A 297 -13.45 -30.94 2.17
CA LYS A 297 -14.11 -32.26 2.26
C LYS A 297 -15.51 -32.26 1.63
N SER A 298 -15.70 -31.45 0.60
CA SER A 298 -16.98 -31.34 -0.11
C SER A 298 -17.40 -32.68 -0.75
N ASP A 299 -16.44 -33.54 -1.06
CA ASP A 299 -16.67 -34.90 -1.55
C ASP A 299 -17.43 -35.80 -0.57
N LEU A 300 -17.40 -35.47 0.73
CA LEU A 300 -18.13 -36.20 1.77
C LEU A 300 -19.56 -35.69 1.96
N VAL A 301 -19.99 -34.68 1.19
CA VAL A 301 -21.34 -34.10 1.28
C VAL A 301 -22.02 -34.14 -0.11
N PRO A 302 -22.55 -35.31 -0.52
CA PRO A 302 -23.04 -35.53 -1.90
C PRO A 302 -24.29 -34.72 -2.26
N GLU A 303 -25.08 -34.31 -1.27
CA GLU A 303 -26.39 -33.64 -1.45
C GLU A 303 -26.37 -32.15 -1.06
N LEU A 304 -25.20 -31.51 -1.10
CA LEU A 304 -25.10 -30.10 -0.72
C LEU A 304 -25.68 -29.19 -1.82
N GLU A 305 -26.91 -28.72 -1.63
CA GLU A 305 -27.48 -27.68 -2.48
C GLU A 305 -26.74 -26.35 -2.27
N VAL A 306 -26.03 -25.89 -3.30
CA VAL A 306 -25.15 -24.69 -3.25
C VAL A 306 -25.88 -23.47 -2.69
N ALA A 307 -27.08 -23.16 -3.17
CA ALA A 307 -27.85 -21.99 -2.74
C ALA A 307 -28.23 -22.05 -1.24
N SER A 308 -28.53 -23.25 -0.73
CA SER A 308 -28.83 -23.46 0.69
C SER A 308 -27.59 -23.21 1.55
N TYR A 309 -26.42 -23.63 1.06
CA TYR A 309 -25.16 -23.50 1.77
C TYR A 309 -24.63 -22.07 1.74
N GLU A 310 -24.78 -21.36 0.63
CA GLU A 310 -24.49 -19.92 0.53
C GLU A 310 -25.31 -19.13 1.56
N ARG A 311 -26.61 -19.44 1.70
CA ARG A 311 -27.48 -18.82 2.70
C ARG A 311 -26.99 -19.14 4.13
N TYR A 312 -26.69 -20.41 4.40
CA TYR A 312 -26.13 -20.83 5.69
C TYR A 312 -24.83 -20.08 6.04
N LEU A 313 -23.91 -19.95 5.10
CA LEU A 313 -22.66 -19.22 5.30
C LEU A 313 -22.93 -17.72 5.49
N GLY A 314 -23.83 -17.12 4.72
CA GLY A 314 -24.24 -15.72 4.90
C GLY A 314 -24.79 -15.42 6.30
N ASP A 315 -25.57 -16.34 6.85
CA ASP A 315 -26.14 -16.23 8.20
C ASP A 315 -25.08 -16.43 9.30
N ARG A 316 -24.13 -17.35 9.10
CA ARG A 316 -23.11 -17.70 10.11
C ARG A 316 -21.88 -16.81 10.07
N LEU A 317 -21.51 -16.27 8.90
CA LEU A 317 -20.33 -15.45 8.65
C LEU A 317 -20.75 -14.04 8.20
N SER A 318 -21.43 -13.32 9.10
CA SER A 318 -21.96 -11.98 8.81
C SER A 318 -20.86 -11.02 8.33
N GLY A 319 -21.15 -10.32 7.23
CA GLY A 319 -20.22 -9.40 6.59
C GLY A 319 -19.38 -10.03 5.47
N LEU A 320 -19.31 -11.36 5.36
CA LEU A 320 -18.58 -12.07 4.30
C LEU A 320 -19.46 -12.47 3.11
N GLY A 321 -20.69 -11.97 3.01
CA GLY A 321 -21.61 -12.32 1.91
C GLY A 321 -21.14 -11.89 0.51
N PHE A 322 -20.07 -11.09 0.42
CA PHE A 322 -19.42 -10.75 -0.85
C PHE A 322 -18.31 -11.73 -1.25
N ALA A 323 -17.79 -12.51 -0.29
CA ALA A 323 -16.65 -13.38 -0.50
C ALA A 323 -17.07 -14.61 -1.31
N PRO A 324 -16.32 -14.99 -2.35
CA PRO A 324 -16.60 -16.19 -3.13
C PRO A 324 -16.41 -17.45 -2.28
N ILE A 325 -17.18 -18.48 -2.60
CA ILE A 325 -17.12 -19.79 -1.93
C ILE A 325 -16.45 -20.80 -2.87
N ALA A 326 -15.42 -21.48 -2.37
CA ALA A 326 -14.73 -22.56 -3.04
C ALA A 326 -15.00 -23.88 -2.32
N MET A 327 -15.71 -24.79 -3.00
CA MET A 327 -15.90 -26.16 -2.54
C MET A 327 -14.71 -27.01 -3.02
N ILE A 328 -13.98 -27.63 -2.10
CA ILE A 328 -12.78 -28.41 -2.45
C ILE A 328 -12.72 -29.75 -1.71
N SER A 329 -11.92 -30.65 -2.26
CA SER A 329 -11.39 -31.82 -1.58
C SER A 329 -9.87 -31.75 -1.58
N ALA A 330 -9.29 -31.22 -0.51
CA ALA A 330 -7.84 -31.08 -0.39
C ALA A 330 -7.09 -32.43 -0.49
N GLN A 331 -7.76 -33.55 -0.16
CA GLN A 331 -7.17 -34.89 -0.23
C GLN A 331 -7.04 -35.39 -1.67
N SER A 332 -8.03 -35.12 -2.52
CA SER A 332 -8.02 -35.53 -3.94
C SER A 332 -7.44 -34.47 -4.87
N GLY A 333 -7.34 -33.21 -4.42
CA GLY A 333 -6.98 -32.06 -5.26
C GLY A 333 -8.17 -31.40 -5.97
N THR A 334 -9.36 -32.00 -5.87
CA THR A 334 -10.56 -31.49 -6.55
C THR A 334 -10.88 -30.07 -6.09
N GLY A 335 -11.05 -29.15 -7.04
CA GLY A 335 -11.37 -27.73 -6.79
C GLY A 335 -10.18 -26.84 -6.42
N VAL A 336 -8.99 -27.39 -6.11
CA VAL A 336 -7.81 -26.60 -5.72
C VAL A 336 -7.32 -25.66 -6.83
N PRO A 337 -7.25 -26.06 -8.12
CA PRO A 337 -6.87 -25.13 -9.19
C PRO A 337 -7.84 -23.95 -9.32
N SER A 338 -9.15 -24.20 -9.16
CA SER A 338 -10.18 -23.17 -9.20
C SER A 338 -10.04 -22.20 -8.03
N LEU A 339 -9.79 -22.72 -6.82
CA LEU A 339 -9.52 -21.89 -5.63
C LEU A 339 -8.34 -20.93 -5.87
N LEU A 340 -7.23 -21.42 -6.42
CA LEU A 340 -6.05 -20.59 -6.68
C LEU A 340 -6.34 -19.53 -7.75
N LYS A 341 -7.11 -19.85 -8.78
CA LYS A 341 -7.60 -18.85 -9.75
C LYS A 341 -8.46 -17.78 -9.05
N THR A 342 -9.41 -18.17 -8.20
CA THR A 342 -10.24 -17.23 -7.43
C THR A 342 -9.39 -16.32 -6.56
N CYS A 343 -8.37 -16.83 -5.88
CA CYS A 343 -7.44 -15.99 -5.11
C CYS A 343 -6.74 -14.94 -5.98
N ARG A 344 -6.36 -15.29 -7.21
CA ARG A 344 -5.77 -14.34 -8.19
C ARG A 344 -6.75 -13.26 -8.59
N ASP A 345 -7.97 -13.65 -8.92
CA ASP A 345 -9.03 -12.72 -9.31
C ASP A 345 -9.34 -11.74 -8.16
N LEU A 346 -9.36 -12.21 -6.92
CA LEU A 346 -9.54 -11.38 -5.72
C LEU A 346 -8.41 -10.37 -5.51
N ARG A 347 -7.14 -10.81 -5.62
CA ARG A 347 -5.99 -9.90 -5.54
C ARG A 347 -6.06 -8.81 -6.62
N HIS A 348 -6.41 -9.19 -7.84
CA HIS A 348 -6.54 -8.26 -8.94
C HIS A 348 -7.66 -7.22 -8.68
N GLN A 349 -8.83 -7.65 -8.22
CA GLN A 349 -9.91 -6.74 -7.81
C GLN A 349 -9.45 -5.77 -6.71
N ALA A 350 -8.76 -6.25 -5.68
CA ALA A 350 -8.25 -5.42 -4.58
C ALA A 350 -7.21 -4.37 -5.03
N GLN A 351 -6.46 -4.68 -6.08
CA GLN A 351 -5.43 -3.80 -6.66
C GLN A 351 -5.97 -2.88 -7.77
N THR A 352 -7.25 -2.99 -8.12
CA THR A 352 -7.83 -2.22 -9.22
C THR A 352 -8.02 -0.74 -8.84
N ARG A 353 -7.61 0.16 -9.73
CA ARG A 353 -7.87 1.61 -9.61
C ARG A 353 -8.98 2.03 -10.56
N VAL A 354 -9.94 2.78 -10.03
CA VAL A 354 -11.11 3.30 -10.75
C VAL A 354 -10.97 4.82 -10.89
N SER A 355 -11.45 5.37 -12.00
CA SER A 355 -11.39 6.82 -12.22
C SER A 355 -12.32 7.59 -11.27
N THR A 356 -11.96 8.83 -10.94
CA THR A 356 -12.82 9.75 -10.17
C THR A 356 -14.19 9.92 -10.84
N SER A 357 -14.25 9.98 -12.17
CA SER A 357 -15.50 10.11 -12.92
C SER A 357 -16.44 8.92 -12.73
N GLU A 358 -15.92 7.69 -12.81
CA GLU A 358 -16.70 6.48 -12.59
C GLU A 358 -17.20 6.37 -11.14
N LEU A 359 -16.33 6.68 -10.16
CA LEU A 359 -16.70 6.72 -8.74
C LEU A 359 -17.85 7.70 -8.48
N ASN A 360 -17.77 8.90 -9.03
CA ASN A 360 -18.80 9.92 -8.85
C ASN A 360 -20.11 9.54 -9.56
N ARG A 361 -20.05 8.89 -10.72
CA ARG A 361 -21.24 8.33 -11.37
C ARG A 361 -21.96 7.34 -10.45
N VAL A 362 -21.23 6.42 -9.82
CA VAL A 362 -21.82 5.45 -8.88
C VAL A 362 -22.33 6.12 -7.61
N LEU A 363 -21.61 7.14 -7.10
CA LEU A 363 -22.04 7.94 -5.95
C LEU A 363 -23.40 8.64 -6.21
N GLU A 364 -23.61 9.19 -7.40
CA GLU A 364 -24.89 9.82 -7.77
C GLU A 364 -26.03 8.79 -7.85
N ILE A 365 -25.78 7.57 -8.37
CA ILE A 365 -26.76 6.47 -8.35
C ILE A 365 -27.10 6.08 -6.91
N ALA A 366 -26.12 6.03 -6.01
CA ALA A 366 -26.34 5.72 -4.61
C ALA A 366 -27.18 6.80 -3.90
N LYS A 367 -26.88 8.08 -4.16
CA LYS A 367 -27.64 9.24 -3.65
C LYS A 367 -29.11 9.20 -4.02
N SER A 368 -29.42 8.92 -5.29
CA SER A 368 -30.81 8.87 -5.77
C SER A 368 -31.60 7.72 -5.16
N SER A 369 -30.91 6.66 -4.74
CA SER A 369 -31.54 5.47 -4.16
C SER A 369 -31.87 5.61 -2.67
N ARG A 370 -30.96 6.19 -1.89
CA ARG A 370 -31.13 6.31 -0.42
C ARG A 370 -30.26 7.43 0.12
N LEU A 371 -30.84 8.30 0.94
CA LEU A 371 -30.11 9.28 1.75
C LEU A 371 -29.93 8.77 3.19
N PRO A 372 -28.88 9.21 3.91
CA PRO A 372 -28.75 8.93 5.34
C PRO A 372 -29.91 9.56 6.11
N SER A 373 -30.42 8.84 7.10
CA SER A 373 -31.39 9.40 8.06
C SER A 373 -30.66 10.36 9.00
N SER A 374 -31.08 11.62 9.05
CA SER A 374 -30.50 12.65 9.92
C SER A 374 -31.59 13.52 10.52
N THR A 375 -31.48 13.81 11.83
CA THR A 375 -32.29 14.81 12.52
C THR A 375 -31.57 16.15 12.46
N GLY A 376 -32.18 17.13 11.78
CA GLY A 376 -31.66 18.50 11.69
C GLY A 376 -30.86 18.76 10.41
N LYS A 377 -29.58 18.40 10.36
CA LYS A 377 -28.73 18.73 9.20
C LYS A 377 -28.96 17.77 8.04
N VAL A 378 -29.20 18.32 6.84
CA VAL A 378 -29.29 17.50 5.62
C VAL A 378 -27.89 16.98 5.24
N PRO A 379 -27.68 15.66 5.13
CA PRO A 379 -26.40 15.10 4.70
C PRO A 379 -26.14 15.42 3.23
N LYS A 380 -24.91 15.85 2.92
CA LYS A 380 -24.46 16.16 1.56
C LYS A 380 -23.17 15.42 1.27
N MET A 381 -23.15 14.66 0.19
CA MET A 381 -21.94 14.08 -0.41
C MET A 381 -21.59 14.90 -1.66
N PHE A 382 -20.38 15.43 -1.72
CA PHE A 382 -19.93 16.30 -2.80
C PHE A 382 -19.30 15.51 -3.94
N TYR A 383 -18.26 14.74 -3.64
CA TYR A 383 -17.58 13.90 -4.60
C TYR A 383 -16.82 12.76 -3.90
N ALA A 384 -16.48 11.72 -4.64
CA ALA A 384 -15.66 10.61 -4.19
C ALA A 384 -14.36 10.49 -5.01
N THR A 385 -13.30 10.01 -4.39
CA THR A 385 -12.04 9.64 -5.06
C THR A 385 -11.44 8.40 -4.42
N GLN A 386 -10.77 7.56 -5.19
CA GLN A 386 -9.97 6.47 -4.66
C GLN A 386 -8.58 6.98 -4.31
N VAL A 387 -8.14 6.74 -3.08
CA VAL A 387 -6.82 7.19 -2.58
C VAL A 387 -5.83 6.04 -2.44
N SER A 388 -6.31 4.82 -2.21
CA SER A 388 -5.49 3.62 -2.06
C SER A 388 -6.04 2.43 -2.83
N VAL A 389 -5.16 1.46 -3.09
CA VAL A 389 -5.44 0.11 -3.55
C VAL A 389 -4.85 -0.87 -2.54
N ASP A 390 -5.42 -2.07 -2.43
CA ASP A 390 -5.00 -3.10 -1.47
C ASP A 390 -4.91 -2.63 0.01
N PRO A 391 -6.04 -2.21 0.61
CA PRO A 391 -7.41 -2.33 0.11
C PRO A 391 -7.85 -1.14 -0.77
N PRO A 392 -8.90 -1.30 -1.62
CA PRO A 392 -9.50 -0.17 -2.29
C PRO A 392 -10.12 0.80 -1.27
N THR A 393 -9.50 1.98 -1.13
CA THR A 393 -9.93 3.02 -0.18
C THR A 393 -10.55 4.19 -0.94
N ILE A 394 -11.85 4.42 -0.71
CA ILE A 394 -12.64 5.49 -1.32
C ILE A 394 -12.89 6.58 -0.29
N VAL A 395 -12.39 7.79 -0.55
CA VAL A 395 -12.67 8.98 0.25
C VAL A 395 -13.88 9.69 -0.35
N ILE A 396 -14.91 9.92 0.46
CA ILE A 396 -16.10 10.68 0.08
C ILE A 396 -16.09 12.00 0.84
N PHE A 397 -16.06 13.10 0.10
CA PHE A 397 -16.11 14.44 0.68
C PHE A 397 -17.55 14.81 1.01
N VAL A 398 -17.80 15.12 2.28
CA VAL A 398 -19.14 15.38 2.81
C VAL A 398 -19.19 16.70 3.59
N ASN A 399 -20.39 17.17 3.90
CA ASN A 399 -20.56 18.35 4.76
C ASN A 399 -20.23 18.04 6.23
N ASP A 400 -20.64 16.87 6.72
CA ASP A 400 -20.43 16.48 8.11
C ASP A 400 -20.31 14.96 8.21
N PRO A 401 -19.12 14.40 8.50
CA PRO A 401 -18.88 12.95 8.54
C PRO A 401 -19.79 12.20 9.52
N ASP A 402 -20.18 12.83 10.62
CA ASP A 402 -20.99 12.22 11.67
C ASP A 402 -22.43 11.89 11.22
N LEU A 403 -22.87 12.44 10.08
CA LEU A 403 -24.18 12.15 9.49
C LEU A 403 -24.22 10.81 8.74
N PHE A 404 -23.07 10.15 8.57
CA PHE A 404 -22.91 8.94 7.77
C PHE A 404 -22.56 7.75 8.67
N GLY A 405 -23.57 7.21 9.36
CA GLY A 405 -23.39 6.06 10.26
C GLY A 405 -23.06 4.74 9.53
N LYS A 406 -22.73 3.71 10.32
CA LYS A 406 -22.29 2.38 9.83
C LYS A 406 -23.25 1.70 8.86
N ASP A 407 -24.56 1.92 9.00
CA ASP A 407 -25.54 1.35 8.08
C ASP A 407 -25.52 2.01 6.70
N TYR A 408 -25.22 3.30 6.65
CA TYR A 408 -25.09 4.02 5.39
C TYR A 408 -23.74 3.74 4.73
N ASP A 409 -22.68 3.62 5.52
CA ASP A 409 -21.38 3.10 5.07
C ASP A 409 -21.54 1.73 4.40
N ARG A 410 -22.18 0.76 5.07
CA ARG A 410 -22.45 -0.57 4.49
C ARG A 410 -23.28 -0.49 3.20
N PHE A 411 -24.28 0.40 3.15
CA PHE A 411 -25.07 0.63 1.95
C PHE A 411 -24.19 1.13 0.78
N LEU A 412 -23.33 2.11 1.02
CA LEU A 412 -22.42 2.64 0.01
C LEU A 412 -21.41 1.59 -0.45
N GLN A 413 -20.81 0.84 0.48
CA GLN A 413 -19.92 -0.27 0.14
C GLN A 413 -20.62 -1.25 -0.80
N ASN A 414 -21.85 -1.67 -0.50
CA ASN A 414 -22.63 -2.56 -1.36
C ASN A 414 -22.87 -1.96 -2.76
N ARG A 415 -23.22 -0.67 -2.85
CA ARG A 415 -23.43 0.01 -4.14
C ARG A 415 -22.15 0.13 -4.96
N PHE A 416 -21.03 0.44 -4.32
CA PHE A 416 -19.74 0.46 -5.00
C PHE A 416 -19.36 -0.93 -5.50
N ARG A 417 -19.51 -1.98 -4.68
CA ARG A 417 -19.24 -3.37 -5.11
C ARG A 417 -20.13 -3.83 -6.26
N GLU A 418 -21.38 -3.38 -6.32
CA GLU A 418 -22.33 -3.75 -7.39
C GLU A 418 -21.96 -3.16 -8.75
N HIS A 419 -21.43 -1.93 -8.77
CA HIS A 419 -21.22 -1.16 -9.99
C HIS A 419 -19.75 -0.96 -10.39
N LEU A 420 -18.80 -1.30 -9.52
CA LEU A 420 -17.36 -1.18 -9.75
C LEU A 420 -16.69 -2.56 -9.72
N PRO A 421 -15.45 -2.70 -10.21
CA PRO A 421 -14.69 -3.98 -10.20
C PRO A 421 -14.23 -4.42 -8.80
N PHE A 422 -15.07 -4.26 -7.78
CA PHE A 422 -14.80 -4.61 -6.38
C PHE A 422 -15.82 -5.60 -5.82
N ARG A 423 -16.52 -6.33 -6.68
CA ARG A 423 -17.69 -7.16 -6.33
C ARG A 423 -17.43 -8.07 -5.12
N GLU A 424 -16.23 -8.63 -5.06
CA GLU A 424 -15.86 -9.73 -4.17
C GLU A 424 -14.79 -9.37 -3.13
N VAL A 425 -14.42 -8.08 -3.02
CA VAL A 425 -13.37 -7.60 -2.10
C VAL A 425 -13.95 -6.59 -1.09
N PRO A 426 -13.38 -6.51 0.12
CA PRO A 426 -13.76 -5.49 1.07
C PRO A 426 -13.37 -4.09 0.56
N LEU A 427 -14.20 -3.10 0.90
CA LEU A 427 -13.98 -1.69 0.56
C LEU A 427 -13.83 -0.88 1.83
N GLN A 428 -12.85 0.03 1.85
CA GLN A 428 -12.74 1.02 2.89
C GLN A 428 -13.34 2.34 2.40
N ILE A 429 -14.40 2.81 3.05
CA ILE A 429 -14.98 4.13 2.79
C ILE A 429 -14.59 5.06 3.93
N VAL A 430 -14.04 6.22 3.57
CA VAL A 430 -13.66 7.27 4.53
C VAL A 430 -14.45 8.53 4.22
N PHE A 431 -15.24 9.00 5.17
CA PHE A 431 -15.95 10.28 5.05
C PHE A 431 -15.06 11.42 5.54
N ARG A 432 -14.78 12.40 4.67
CA ARG A 432 -13.98 13.58 5.01
C ARG A 432 -14.81 14.84 4.89
N ARG A 433 -14.76 15.72 5.89
CA ARG A 433 -15.39 17.04 5.79
C ARG A 433 -14.71 17.84 4.67
N ARG A 434 -15.50 18.43 3.78
CA ARG A 434 -15.00 19.37 2.78
C ARG A 434 -14.63 20.69 3.47
N GLU A 435 -13.35 21.04 3.47
CA GLU A 435 -12.90 22.38 3.86
C GLU A 435 -13.36 23.39 2.81
N LYS A 436 -14.02 24.47 3.26
CA LYS A 436 -14.26 25.63 2.40
C LYS A 436 -12.92 26.33 2.24
N VAL A 437 -12.38 26.33 1.03
CA VAL A 437 -11.38 27.33 0.66
C VAL A 437 -12.15 28.64 0.52
N GLU A 438 -12.08 29.51 1.53
CA GLU A 438 -12.43 30.91 1.36
C GLU A 438 -11.35 31.52 0.46
N LEU A 439 -11.62 31.55 -0.84
CA LEU A 439 -10.95 32.50 -1.71
C LEU A 439 -11.37 33.87 -1.20
N GLY A 440 -10.47 34.55 -0.50
CA GLY A 440 -10.65 35.94 -0.11
C GLY A 440 -11.04 36.72 -1.36
N ALA A 441 -12.24 37.29 -1.34
CA ALA A 441 -12.62 38.32 -2.29
C ALA A 441 -11.75 39.53 -1.95
N GLU A 442 -10.64 39.71 -2.67
CA GLU A 442 -10.13 41.04 -2.93
C GLU A 442 -11.06 41.68 -3.97
N GLU A 443 -12.01 42.46 -3.49
CA GLU A 443 -12.25 43.86 -3.90
C GLU A 443 -13.35 44.51 -3.02
#